data_AF-A0A8X8X2Y3-F1
#
_entry.id   AF-A0A8X8X2Y3-F1
#
_cell.length_a   1.000
_cell.length_b   1.000
_cell.length_c   1.000
_cell.angle_alpha   90.00
_cell.angle_beta   90.00
_cell.angle_gamma   90.00
#
_symmetry.space_group_name_H-M   'P 1'
#
loop_
_entity.id
_entity.type
_entity.pdbx_description
1 polymer ?
#
loop_
_entity_poly.entity_id
_entity_poly.type
_entity_poly.pdbx_seq_one_letter_code
_entity_poly.pdbx_strand_id
1 'polypeptide(L)'
;MHQFRAAGMIAQVKMLLLHQQRFELIDDLRRLGISCHFRHEIAQILDSKYINNYHETNQRDLYSTSLRFRLLRQYGFTISQDVFDCFKNDKATDFDTKGLLQLYEASFLATHGEETLEIAKQFAAKSLHKRVVDHEIDDIHLLSSVEDVFEFPSHWMVQMPNAKAFIDAYKRRPDMDSVVLELAKLDINIVQAKFLEELKETSRLADDMGTSMAEVKRGDVPKSVQCYMNEKNASEEEARTHVQSLIEEKWKTMNKEMMDSPFSTCFVEVCANLARMAQLIYQKDSDGFGMQHSVVNKQLRSLLFEPYE
;
A
#
# COMPACT_ATOMS: atom_id res chain seq x y z
N MET A 1 17.52 13.62 -22.54
CA MET A 1 16.82 12.68 -23.46
C MET A 1 15.69 11.93 -22.72
N HIS A 2 15.97 11.25 -21.60
CA HIS A 2 14.97 10.49 -20.83
C HIS A 2 13.79 11.33 -20.28
N GLN A 3 14.03 12.54 -19.77
CA GLN A 3 12.95 13.42 -19.28
C GLN A 3 11.94 13.85 -20.36
N PHE A 4 12.42 14.13 -21.58
CA PHE A 4 11.55 14.47 -22.72
C PHE A 4 10.71 13.27 -23.18
N ARG A 5 11.30 12.06 -23.17
CA ARG A 5 10.58 10.82 -23.45
C ARG A 5 9.50 10.54 -22.38
N ALA A 6 9.83 10.75 -21.10
CA ALA A 6 8.88 10.63 -20.00
C ALA A 6 7.69 11.60 -20.15
N ALA A 7 7.95 12.87 -20.48
CA ALA A 7 6.89 13.86 -20.69
C ALA A 7 5.90 13.46 -21.80
N GLY A 8 6.41 12.89 -22.91
CA GLY A 8 5.57 12.37 -23.98
C GLY A 8 4.68 11.19 -23.54
N MET A 9 5.22 10.26 -22.74
CA MET A 9 4.45 9.14 -22.19
C MET A 9 3.43 9.59 -21.15
N ILE A 10 3.78 10.55 -20.28
CA ILE A 10 2.85 11.16 -19.33
C ILE A 10 1.65 11.76 -20.06
N ALA A 11 1.86 12.48 -21.17
CA ALA A 11 0.75 13.04 -21.95
C ALA A 11 -0.17 11.94 -22.52
N GLN A 12 0.39 10.81 -22.98
CA GLN A 12 -0.41 9.68 -23.47
C GLN A 12 -1.21 9.00 -22.36
N VAL A 13 -0.60 8.76 -21.20
CA VAL A 13 -1.29 8.16 -20.04
C VAL A 13 -2.39 9.09 -19.50
N LYS A 14 -2.18 10.42 -19.54
CA LYS A 14 -3.23 11.41 -19.25
C LYS A 14 -4.44 11.24 -20.17
N MET A 15 -4.21 11.09 -21.48
CA MET A 15 -5.30 10.82 -22.43
C MET A 15 -6.01 9.50 -22.11
N LEU A 16 -5.28 8.44 -21.79
CA LEU A 16 -5.86 7.15 -21.38
C LEU A 16 -6.76 7.29 -20.14
N LEU A 17 -6.31 8.02 -19.12
CA LEU A 17 -7.10 8.30 -17.91
C LEU A 17 -8.41 9.03 -18.24
N LEU A 18 -8.35 10.07 -19.08
CA LEU A 18 -9.52 10.87 -19.45
C LEU A 18 -10.55 10.07 -20.29
N HIS A 19 -10.08 9.16 -21.14
CA HIS A 19 -10.93 8.34 -22.00
C HIS A 19 -11.55 7.14 -21.29
N GLN A 20 -10.80 6.44 -20.45
CA GLN A 20 -11.29 5.22 -19.81
C GLN A 20 -11.97 5.49 -18.48
N GLN A 21 -11.49 6.47 -17.69
CA GLN A 21 -12.00 6.82 -16.35
C GLN A 21 -12.22 5.59 -15.44
N ARG A 22 -11.30 4.61 -15.54
CA ARG A 22 -11.37 3.32 -14.85
C ARG A 22 -10.62 3.39 -13.53
N PHE A 23 -11.23 2.85 -12.47
CA PHE A 23 -10.62 2.75 -11.14
C PHE A 23 -9.39 1.83 -11.16
N GLU A 24 -9.40 0.80 -12.01
CA GLU A 24 -8.30 -0.15 -12.19
C GLU A 24 -7.03 0.56 -12.68
N LEU A 25 -7.15 1.47 -13.65
CA LEU A 25 -6.01 2.25 -14.13
C LEU A 25 -5.45 3.17 -13.04
N ILE A 26 -6.31 3.78 -12.23
CA ILE A 26 -5.88 4.62 -11.10
C ILE A 26 -5.12 3.77 -10.07
N ASP A 27 -5.59 2.56 -9.78
CA ASP A 27 -4.92 1.63 -8.87
C ASP A 27 -3.57 1.18 -9.43
N ASP A 28 -3.49 0.87 -10.72
CA ASP A 28 -2.25 0.51 -11.41
C ASP A 28 -1.21 1.62 -11.34
N LEU A 29 -1.58 2.86 -11.70
CA LEU A 29 -0.66 4.01 -11.64
C LEU A 29 -0.16 4.28 -10.21
N ARG A 30 -1.01 4.03 -9.20
CA ARG A 30 -0.66 4.16 -7.80
C ARG A 30 0.33 3.08 -7.37
N ARG A 31 0.05 1.81 -7.66
CA ARG A 31 0.91 0.65 -7.32
C ARG A 31 2.25 0.70 -8.04
N LEU A 32 2.27 1.20 -9.28
CA LEU A 32 3.48 1.41 -10.08
C LEU A 32 4.31 2.62 -9.63
N GLY A 33 3.85 3.41 -8.66
CA GLY A 33 4.58 4.57 -8.13
C GLY A 33 4.56 5.81 -9.02
N ILE A 34 3.78 5.83 -10.10
CA ILE A 34 3.73 6.92 -11.09
C ILE A 34 2.51 7.84 -10.97
N SER A 35 1.62 7.56 -10.02
CA SER A 35 0.41 8.39 -9.77
C SER A 35 0.69 9.86 -9.48
N CYS A 36 1.90 10.21 -9.02
CA CYS A 36 2.29 11.58 -8.72
C CYS A 36 2.22 12.52 -9.94
N HIS A 37 2.39 11.99 -11.16
CA HIS A 37 2.29 12.75 -12.41
C HIS A 37 0.85 13.07 -12.83
N PHE A 38 -0.12 12.43 -12.19
CA PHE A 38 -1.54 12.43 -12.58
C PHE A 38 -2.47 12.90 -11.45
N ARG A 39 -1.94 13.56 -10.41
CA ARG A 39 -2.71 13.94 -9.21
C ARG A 39 -3.98 14.73 -9.55
N HIS A 40 -3.90 15.65 -10.51
CA HIS A 40 -5.03 16.49 -10.90
C HIS A 40 -6.10 15.69 -11.66
N GLU A 41 -5.68 14.90 -12.64
CA GLU A 41 -6.56 14.07 -13.45
C GLU A 41 -7.27 13.01 -12.60
N ILE A 42 -6.53 12.37 -11.69
CA ILE A 42 -7.09 11.38 -10.76
C ILE A 42 -8.11 12.05 -9.84
N ALA A 43 -7.80 13.21 -9.25
CA ALA A 43 -8.74 13.93 -8.39
C ALA A 43 -10.04 14.26 -9.13
N GLN A 44 -9.96 14.78 -10.36
CA GLN A 44 -11.13 15.08 -11.19
C GLN A 44 -12.00 13.85 -11.48
N ILE A 45 -11.37 12.71 -11.81
CA ILE A 45 -12.11 11.46 -12.07
C ILE A 45 -12.81 10.99 -10.79
N LEU A 46 -12.12 10.99 -9.66
CA LEU A 46 -12.68 10.56 -8.38
C LEU A 46 -13.81 11.48 -7.91
N ASP A 47 -13.65 12.81 -8.03
CA ASP A 47 -14.69 13.80 -7.71
C ASP A 47 -15.95 13.58 -8.56
N SER A 48 -15.78 13.48 -9.88
CA SER A 48 -16.88 13.22 -10.81
C SER A 48 -17.61 11.92 -10.47
N LYS A 49 -16.86 10.84 -10.21
CA LYS A 49 -17.43 9.55 -9.87
C LYS A 49 -18.08 9.55 -8.49
N TYR A 50 -17.58 10.32 -7.53
CA TYR A 50 -18.19 10.49 -6.21
C TYR A 50 -19.55 11.21 -6.31
N ILE A 51 -19.61 12.32 -7.05
CA ILE A 51 -20.82 13.15 -7.22
C ILE A 51 -21.91 12.42 -8.01
N ASN A 52 -21.55 11.75 -9.10
CA ASN A 52 -22.52 11.09 -9.99
C ASN A 52 -23.14 9.81 -9.39
N ASN A 53 -22.79 9.45 -8.15
CA ASN A 53 -23.04 8.13 -7.61
C ASN A 53 -24.35 7.92 -6.85
N TYR A 54 -25.34 8.78 -7.06
CA TYR A 54 -26.68 8.51 -6.53
C TYR A 54 -27.48 7.52 -7.40
N HIS A 55 -27.02 7.17 -8.63
CA HIS A 55 -27.86 6.45 -9.60
C HIS A 55 -27.20 5.38 -10.51
N GLU A 56 -25.90 5.08 -10.42
CA GLU A 56 -25.28 3.95 -11.13
C GLU A 56 -24.93 2.83 -10.12
N THR A 57 -25.34 1.56 -10.22
CA THR A 57 -26.18 0.80 -11.14
C THR A 57 -26.48 -0.56 -10.48
N ASN A 58 -27.58 -1.17 -10.90
CA ASN A 58 -28.17 -2.47 -10.54
C ASN A 58 -27.30 -3.74 -10.71
N GLN A 59 -25.99 -3.69 -10.50
CA GLN A 59 -25.14 -4.89 -10.52
C GLN A 59 -24.28 -4.99 -9.26
N ARG A 60 -24.64 -5.95 -8.41
CA ARG A 60 -24.01 -6.29 -7.14
C ARG A 60 -22.65 -6.95 -7.40
N ASP A 61 -21.65 -6.17 -7.80
CA ASP A 61 -20.28 -6.64 -8.03
C ASP A 61 -19.36 -6.30 -6.85
N LEU A 62 -18.88 -7.33 -6.18
CA LEU A 62 -18.03 -7.18 -4.99
C LEU A 62 -16.68 -6.55 -5.35
N TYR A 63 -16.11 -6.91 -6.51
CA TYR A 63 -14.82 -6.40 -6.95
C TYR A 63 -14.87 -4.88 -7.15
N SER A 64 -15.78 -4.40 -7.99
CA SER A 64 -15.92 -2.97 -8.30
C SER A 64 -16.29 -2.16 -7.07
N THR A 65 -17.18 -2.68 -6.21
CA THR A 65 -17.59 -1.99 -4.98
C THR A 65 -16.40 -1.84 -4.02
N SER A 66 -15.63 -2.91 -3.82
CA SER A 66 -14.47 -2.91 -2.91
C SER A 66 -13.32 -2.03 -3.44
N LEU A 67 -12.98 -2.16 -4.73
CA LEU A 67 -11.94 -1.35 -5.38
C LEU A 67 -12.26 0.14 -5.29
N ARG A 68 -13.51 0.49 -5.62
CA ARG A 68 -13.99 1.87 -5.55
C ARG A 68 -13.94 2.41 -4.14
N PHE A 69 -14.48 1.67 -3.17
CA PHE A 69 -14.48 2.07 -1.76
C PHE A 69 -13.05 2.33 -1.27
N ARG A 70 -12.14 1.41 -1.57
CA ARG A 70 -10.72 1.52 -1.23
C ARG A 70 -10.10 2.77 -1.82
N LEU A 71 -10.22 2.98 -3.14
CA LEU A 71 -9.61 4.14 -3.80
C LEU A 71 -10.21 5.44 -3.26
N LEU A 72 -11.54 5.57 -3.20
CA LEU A 72 -12.17 6.79 -2.70
C LEU A 72 -11.69 7.15 -1.28
N ARG A 73 -11.66 6.19 -0.35
CA ARG A 73 -11.13 6.45 0.99
C ARG A 73 -9.62 6.76 1.01
N GLN A 74 -8.82 6.10 0.18
CA GLN A 74 -7.38 6.39 0.07
C GLN A 74 -7.09 7.82 -0.41
N TYR A 75 -8.01 8.41 -1.18
CA TYR A 75 -7.93 9.79 -1.64
C TYR A 75 -8.69 10.78 -0.74
N GLY A 76 -9.16 10.34 0.43
CA GLY A 76 -9.75 11.19 1.46
C GLY A 76 -11.26 11.37 1.38
N PHE A 77 -11.95 10.67 0.47
CA PHE A 77 -13.42 10.75 0.41
C PHE A 77 -14.06 9.94 1.54
N THR A 78 -15.08 10.52 2.16
CA THR A 78 -15.92 9.81 3.14
C THR A 78 -16.93 8.92 2.42
N ILE A 79 -16.75 7.60 2.52
CA ILE A 79 -17.67 6.58 2.01
C ILE A 79 -18.15 5.72 3.18
N SER A 80 -19.45 5.51 3.36
CA SER A 80 -19.96 4.64 4.45
C SER A 80 -19.63 3.17 4.22
N GLN A 81 -19.39 2.41 5.29
CA GLN A 81 -19.27 0.94 5.25
C GLN A 81 -20.56 0.25 4.74
N ASP A 82 -21.70 0.94 4.80
CA ASP A 82 -23.02 0.38 4.44
C ASP A 82 -23.12 0.01 2.95
N VAL A 83 -22.18 0.50 2.12
CA VAL A 83 -22.04 0.03 0.72
C VAL A 83 -21.84 -1.49 0.64
N PHE A 84 -21.33 -2.11 1.70
CA PHE A 84 -21.13 -3.56 1.80
C PHE A 84 -22.33 -4.32 2.37
N ASP A 85 -23.36 -3.63 2.88
CA ASP A 85 -24.53 -4.28 3.48
C ASP A 85 -25.26 -5.17 2.48
N CYS A 86 -25.24 -4.76 1.21
CA CYS A 86 -25.84 -5.53 0.15
C CYS A 86 -25.18 -6.91 -0.01
N PHE A 87 -23.98 -7.20 0.49
CA PHE A 87 -23.30 -8.50 0.35
C PHE A 87 -23.41 -9.42 1.60
N LYS A 88 -23.98 -8.95 2.71
CA LYS A 88 -23.92 -9.65 4.02
C LYS A 88 -24.49 -11.07 4.04
N ASN A 89 -25.43 -11.39 3.15
CA ASN A 89 -26.09 -12.69 3.09
C ASN A 89 -25.48 -13.65 2.07
N ASP A 90 -24.46 -13.22 1.33
CA ASP A 90 -23.83 -14.05 0.30
C ASP A 90 -22.82 -15.03 0.90
N LYS A 91 -22.61 -16.12 0.19
CA LYS A 91 -21.59 -17.11 0.52
C LYS A 91 -20.30 -16.78 -0.21
N ALA A 92 -19.18 -17.26 0.32
CA ALA A 92 -17.87 -17.10 -0.32
C ALA A 92 -17.83 -17.67 -1.75
N THR A 93 -18.66 -18.69 -2.05
CA THR A 93 -18.81 -19.28 -3.39
C THR A 93 -19.44 -18.33 -4.41
N ASP A 94 -20.13 -17.29 -3.95
CA ASP A 94 -20.83 -16.35 -4.82
C ASP A 94 -19.88 -15.26 -5.34
N PHE A 95 -18.64 -15.23 -4.83
CA PHE A 95 -17.61 -14.25 -5.18
C PHE A 95 -16.39 -14.91 -5.80
N ASP A 96 -15.83 -14.28 -6.83
CA ASP A 96 -14.55 -14.70 -7.39
C ASP A 96 -13.37 -14.32 -6.47
N THR A 97 -12.19 -14.85 -6.77
CA THR A 97 -11.00 -14.64 -5.91
C THR A 97 -10.56 -13.17 -5.94
N LYS A 98 -10.76 -12.49 -7.07
CA LYS A 98 -10.43 -11.06 -7.21
C LYS A 98 -11.33 -10.19 -6.35
N GLY A 99 -12.64 -10.47 -6.30
CA GLY A 99 -13.60 -9.76 -5.47
C GLY A 99 -13.30 -9.91 -3.98
N LEU A 100 -13.01 -11.14 -3.53
CA LEU A 100 -12.62 -11.39 -2.13
C LEU A 100 -11.29 -10.69 -1.77
N LEU A 101 -10.31 -10.72 -2.67
CA LEU A 101 -9.04 -10.03 -2.48
C LEU A 101 -9.24 -8.51 -2.33
N GLN A 102 -10.06 -7.90 -3.19
CA GLN A 102 -10.35 -6.47 -3.07
C GLN A 102 -11.14 -6.14 -1.80
N LEU A 103 -12.07 -7.00 -1.37
CA LEU A 103 -12.79 -6.81 -0.12
C LEU A 103 -11.85 -6.85 1.09
N TYR A 104 -10.92 -7.81 1.11
CA TYR A 104 -9.89 -7.90 2.15
C TYR A 104 -9.04 -6.63 2.19
N GLU A 105 -8.52 -6.17 1.05
CA GLU A 105 -7.74 -4.94 0.93
C GLU A 105 -8.52 -3.68 1.38
N ALA A 106 -9.79 -3.58 0.98
CA ALA A 106 -10.68 -2.47 1.33
C ALA A 106 -10.94 -2.40 2.85
N SER A 107 -11.00 -3.55 3.53
CA SER A 107 -11.27 -3.62 4.97
C SER A 107 -10.19 -2.94 5.84
N PHE A 108 -8.95 -2.81 5.34
CA PHE A 108 -7.86 -2.13 6.05
C PHE A 108 -8.01 -0.60 6.09
N LEU A 109 -8.99 -0.05 5.38
CA LEU A 109 -9.39 1.35 5.46
C LEU A 109 -10.48 1.61 6.51
N ALA A 110 -10.76 0.62 7.36
CA ALA A 110 -11.67 0.79 8.47
C ALA A 110 -11.20 1.87 9.46
N THR A 111 -12.18 2.53 10.06
CA THR A 111 -12.06 3.41 11.21
C THR A 111 -12.81 2.83 12.42
N HIS A 112 -12.70 3.49 13.57
CA HIS A 112 -13.37 3.05 14.79
C HIS A 112 -14.89 2.99 14.63
N GLY A 113 -15.49 1.86 15.02
CA GLY A 113 -16.94 1.62 14.94
C GLY A 113 -17.42 0.97 13.65
N GLU A 114 -16.51 0.64 12.73
CA GLU A 114 -16.88 0.03 11.44
C GLU A 114 -16.90 -1.50 11.47
N GLU A 115 -17.88 -2.05 12.20
CA GLU A 115 -18.04 -3.50 12.39
C GLU A 115 -18.23 -4.27 11.07
N THR A 116 -18.90 -3.68 10.07
CA THR A 116 -19.11 -4.34 8.76
C THR A 116 -17.78 -4.60 8.07
N LEU A 117 -16.81 -3.68 8.16
CA LEU A 117 -15.49 -3.86 7.56
C LEU A 117 -14.66 -4.89 8.33
N GLU A 118 -14.79 -4.94 9.66
CA GLU A 118 -14.10 -5.95 10.47
C GLU A 118 -14.62 -7.37 10.16
N ILE A 119 -15.95 -7.52 10.02
CA ILE A 119 -16.58 -8.78 9.58
C ILE A 119 -16.11 -9.13 8.15
N ALA A 120 -16.09 -8.15 7.24
CA ALA A 120 -15.64 -8.35 5.87
C ALA A 120 -14.17 -8.80 5.80
N LYS A 121 -13.29 -8.22 6.64
CA LYS A 121 -11.88 -8.64 6.76
C LYS A 121 -11.78 -10.12 7.10
N GLN A 122 -12.46 -10.55 8.17
CA GLN A 122 -12.44 -11.94 8.63
C GLN A 122 -13.03 -12.90 7.61
N PHE A 123 -14.15 -12.53 6.99
CA PHE A 123 -14.81 -13.31 5.96
C PHE A 123 -13.91 -13.51 4.72
N ALA A 124 -13.34 -12.43 4.20
CA ALA A 124 -12.46 -12.49 3.04
C ALA A 124 -11.17 -13.25 3.34
N ALA A 125 -10.54 -13.01 4.50
CA ALA A 125 -9.34 -13.72 4.93
C ALA A 125 -9.55 -15.24 5.00
N LYS A 126 -10.61 -15.67 5.69
CA LYS A 126 -10.95 -17.09 5.83
C LYS A 126 -11.23 -17.74 4.47
N SER A 127 -11.93 -17.02 3.60
CA SER A 127 -12.31 -17.52 2.27
C SER A 127 -11.10 -17.65 1.34
N LEU A 128 -10.23 -16.65 1.31
CA LEU A 128 -9.00 -16.66 0.54
C LEU A 128 -8.03 -17.73 1.05
N HIS A 129 -7.86 -17.86 2.37
CA HIS A 129 -7.01 -18.88 2.97
C HIS A 129 -7.47 -20.29 2.59
N LYS A 130 -8.79 -20.54 2.65
CA LYS A 130 -9.36 -21.81 2.19
C LYS A 130 -9.01 -22.09 0.73
N ARG A 131 -9.13 -21.12 -0.17
CA ARG A 131 -8.81 -21.29 -1.60
C ARG A 131 -7.34 -21.60 -1.85
N VAL A 132 -6.44 -21.02 -1.06
CA VAL A 132 -5.01 -21.32 -1.11
C VAL A 132 -4.75 -22.78 -0.69
N VAL A 133 -5.34 -23.22 0.43
CA VAL A 133 -5.17 -24.58 0.95
C VAL A 133 -5.80 -25.64 0.04
N ASP A 134 -6.98 -25.36 -0.51
CA ASP A 134 -7.70 -26.28 -1.39
C ASP A 134 -7.18 -26.24 -2.84
N HIS A 135 -6.14 -25.44 -3.12
CA HIS A 135 -5.56 -25.22 -4.45
C HIS A 135 -6.60 -24.81 -5.52
N GLU A 136 -7.57 -23.97 -5.13
CA GLU A 136 -8.66 -23.49 -6.00
C GLU A 136 -8.26 -22.27 -6.86
N ILE A 137 -6.98 -21.85 -6.82
CA ILE A 137 -6.46 -20.68 -7.56
C ILE A 137 -5.48 -21.17 -8.62
N ASP A 138 -5.96 -21.36 -9.85
CA ASP A 138 -5.14 -21.81 -10.99
C ASP A 138 -4.19 -20.73 -11.52
N ASP A 139 -4.58 -19.45 -11.39
CA ASP A 139 -3.78 -18.32 -11.83
C ASP A 139 -2.64 -18.08 -10.82
N ILE A 140 -1.42 -18.48 -11.20
CA ILE A 140 -0.21 -18.34 -10.39
C ILE A 140 0.07 -16.89 -9.97
N HIS A 141 -0.29 -15.91 -10.80
CA HIS A 141 -0.10 -14.49 -10.48
C HIS A 141 -1.14 -14.00 -9.47
N LEU A 142 -2.37 -14.50 -9.59
CA LEU A 142 -3.40 -14.24 -8.59
C LEU A 142 -3.07 -14.91 -7.26
N LEU A 143 -2.57 -16.14 -7.26
CA LEU A 143 -2.13 -16.85 -6.07
C LEU A 143 -1.04 -16.07 -5.32
N SER A 144 0.03 -15.68 -6.04
CA SER A 144 1.10 -14.85 -5.47
C SER A 144 0.54 -13.56 -4.88
N SER A 145 -0.40 -12.89 -5.56
CA SER A 145 -1.02 -11.67 -5.05
C SER A 145 -1.83 -11.90 -3.76
N VAL A 146 -2.50 -13.05 -3.63
CA VAL A 146 -3.24 -13.42 -2.42
C VAL A 146 -2.29 -13.71 -1.27
N GLU A 147 -1.20 -14.43 -1.52
CA GLU A 147 -0.17 -14.73 -0.53
C GLU A 147 0.53 -13.46 -0.02
N ASP A 148 0.91 -12.55 -0.93
CA ASP A 148 1.56 -11.27 -0.61
C ASP A 148 0.68 -10.40 0.32
N VAL A 149 -0.63 -10.36 0.05
CA VAL A 149 -1.58 -9.54 0.81
C VAL A 149 -1.84 -10.07 2.22
N PHE A 150 -1.71 -11.38 2.44
CA PHE A 150 -1.72 -11.95 3.79
C PHE A 150 -0.47 -11.60 4.60
N GLU A 151 0.67 -11.39 3.94
CA GLU A 151 1.86 -10.88 4.62
C GLU A 151 1.74 -9.38 4.92
N PHE A 152 1.24 -8.58 3.98
CA PHE A 152 1.08 -7.14 4.15
C PHE A 152 0.00 -6.53 3.22
N PRO A 153 -1.10 -5.98 3.75
CA PRO A 153 -2.11 -5.29 2.95
C PRO A 153 -1.53 -4.10 2.18
N SER A 154 -2.00 -3.87 0.95
CA SER A 154 -1.49 -2.81 0.07
C SER A 154 -1.69 -1.41 0.64
N HIS A 155 -2.69 -1.21 1.50
CA HIS A 155 -2.89 0.06 2.18
C HIS A 155 -1.75 0.41 3.15
N TRP A 156 -1.08 -0.60 3.70
CA TRP A 156 0.03 -0.44 4.62
C TRP A 156 1.38 -0.48 3.90
N MET A 157 1.47 -1.01 2.67
CA MET A 157 2.72 -1.03 1.91
C MET A 157 3.19 0.36 1.50
N VAL A 158 4.49 0.65 1.68
CA VAL A 158 5.13 1.81 1.05
C VAL A 158 5.27 1.53 -0.44
N GLN A 159 4.86 2.47 -1.30
CA GLN A 159 4.84 2.28 -2.75
C GLN A 159 6.24 2.10 -3.35
N MET A 160 7.20 2.95 -3.00
CA MET A 160 8.52 2.97 -3.67
C MET A 160 9.35 1.69 -3.47
N PRO A 161 9.53 1.13 -2.26
CA PRO A 161 10.25 -0.12 -2.06
C PRO A 161 9.64 -1.33 -2.78
N ASN A 162 8.34 -1.28 -3.06
CA ASN A 162 7.61 -2.37 -3.72
C ASN A 162 7.36 -2.12 -5.21
N ALA A 163 7.67 -0.92 -5.72
CA ALA A 163 7.36 -0.52 -7.10
C ALA A 163 7.97 -1.48 -8.13
N LYS A 164 9.19 -1.99 -7.91
CA LYS A 164 9.82 -2.98 -8.81
C LYS A 164 9.00 -4.27 -8.92
N ALA A 165 8.57 -4.82 -7.79
CA ALA A 165 7.75 -6.03 -7.74
C ALA A 165 6.38 -5.80 -8.43
N PHE A 166 5.80 -4.62 -8.25
CA PHE A 166 4.58 -4.23 -8.97
C PHE A 166 4.79 -4.07 -10.47
N ILE A 167 5.91 -3.50 -10.93
CA ILE A 167 6.24 -3.40 -12.36
C ILE A 167 6.40 -4.80 -12.95
N ASP A 168 7.07 -5.72 -12.25
CA ASP A 168 7.22 -7.11 -12.66
C ASP A 168 5.87 -7.84 -12.76
N ALA A 169 4.99 -7.65 -11.77
CA ALA A 169 3.65 -8.22 -11.79
C ALA A 169 2.80 -7.63 -12.93
N TYR A 170 2.85 -6.31 -13.13
CA TYR A 170 2.13 -5.61 -14.20
C TYR A 170 2.59 -6.05 -15.58
N LYS A 171 3.90 -6.23 -15.79
CA LYS A 171 4.49 -6.73 -17.05
C LYS A 171 3.96 -8.10 -17.48
N ARG A 172 3.55 -8.95 -16.53
CA ARG A 172 3.05 -10.31 -16.80
C ARG A 172 1.56 -10.36 -17.13
N ARG A 173 0.83 -9.24 -16.93
CA ARG A 173 -0.61 -9.19 -17.18
C ARG A 173 -0.92 -9.25 -18.68
N PRO A 174 -1.92 -10.05 -19.11
CA PRO A 174 -2.37 -10.05 -20.51
C PRO A 174 -2.94 -8.71 -20.98
N ASP A 175 -3.50 -7.92 -20.06
CA ASP A 175 -4.15 -6.63 -20.31
C ASP A 175 -3.23 -5.42 -20.02
N MET A 176 -1.92 -5.64 -19.89
CA MET A 176 -0.93 -4.60 -19.62
C MET A 176 -0.89 -3.53 -20.72
N ASP A 177 -0.91 -2.25 -20.31
CA ASP A 177 -0.69 -1.13 -21.23
C ASP A 177 0.81 -0.83 -21.37
N SER A 178 1.31 -0.96 -22.60
CA SER A 178 2.74 -0.79 -22.89
C SER A 178 3.28 0.60 -22.56
N VAL A 179 2.47 1.66 -22.69
CA VAL A 179 2.89 3.03 -22.40
C VAL A 179 2.98 3.24 -20.89
N VAL A 180 2.03 2.69 -20.14
CA VAL A 180 2.05 2.70 -18.66
C VAL A 180 3.26 1.95 -18.14
N LEU A 181 3.55 0.76 -18.68
CA LEU A 181 4.73 -0.03 -18.27
C LEU A 181 6.04 0.70 -18.56
N GLU A 182 6.21 1.23 -19.78
CA GLU A 182 7.42 1.95 -20.17
C GLU A 182 7.62 3.23 -19.36
N LEU A 183 6.54 3.93 -19.02
CA LEU A 183 6.59 5.07 -18.12
C LEU A 183 7.04 4.66 -16.71
N ALA A 184 6.47 3.58 -16.15
CA ALA A 184 6.84 3.10 -14.81
C ALA A 184 8.32 2.72 -14.71
N LYS A 185 8.84 1.98 -15.71
CA LYS A 185 10.26 1.63 -15.80
C LYS A 185 11.17 2.84 -15.93
N LEU A 186 10.77 3.84 -16.71
CA LEU A 186 11.58 5.02 -16.89
C LEU A 186 11.57 5.90 -15.64
N ASP A 187 10.40 6.07 -15.02
CA ASP A 187 10.21 6.95 -13.87
C ASP A 187 10.94 6.43 -12.64
N ILE A 188 10.87 5.12 -12.36
CA ILE A 188 11.59 4.54 -11.22
C ILE A 188 13.11 4.77 -11.33
N ASN A 189 13.68 4.69 -12.54
CA ASN A 189 15.10 4.96 -12.79
C ASN A 189 15.44 6.46 -12.66
N ILE A 190 14.56 7.35 -13.13
CA ILE A 190 14.74 8.81 -12.98
C ILE A 190 14.69 9.20 -11.50
N VAL A 191 13.71 8.68 -10.76
CA VAL A 191 13.53 8.95 -9.33
C VAL A 191 14.71 8.38 -8.55
N GLN A 192 15.11 7.13 -8.79
CA GLN A 192 16.28 6.50 -8.17
C GLN A 192 17.54 7.35 -8.35
N ALA A 193 17.85 7.78 -9.57
CA ALA A 193 19.03 8.60 -9.85
C ALA A 193 19.05 9.91 -9.06
N LYS A 194 17.90 10.61 -8.99
CA LYS A 194 17.75 11.84 -8.18
C LYS A 194 17.97 11.57 -6.70
N PHE A 195 17.34 10.52 -6.16
CA PHE A 195 17.50 10.17 -4.74
C PHE A 195 18.94 9.79 -4.40
N LEU A 196 19.66 9.09 -5.28
CA LEU A 196 21.08 8.79 -5.08
C LEU A 196 21.97 10.03 -5.04
N GLU A 197 21.70 11.01 -5.91
CA GLU A 197 22.43 12.28 -5.94
C GLU A 197 22.23 13.06 -4.64
N GLU A 198 20.97 13.25 -4.23
CA GLU A 198 20.60 13.94 -2.99
C GLU A 198 21.11 13.20 -1.73
N LEU A 199 21.02 11.86 -1.73
CA LEU A 199 21.51 11.03 -0.62
C LEU A 199 23.03 11.17 -0.49
N LYS A 200 23.77 11.13 -1.60
CA LYS A 200 25.23 11.30 -1.58
C LYS A 200 25.63 12.64 -0.99
N GLU A 201 24.97 13.71 -1.38
CA GLU A 201 25.25 15.06 -0.87
C GLU A 201 24.87 15.21 0.60
N THR A 202 23.66 14.78 0.97
CA THR A 202 23.14 14.87 2.34
C THR A 202 23.93 13.99 3.30
N SER A 203 24.28 12.76 2.92
CA SER A 203 25.10 11.86 3.74
C SER A 203 26.50 12.41 3.95
N ARG A 204 27.11 13.02 2.93
CA ARG A 204 28.41 13.68 3.08
C ARG A 204 28.33 14.86 4.04
N LEU A 205 27.31 15.71 3.90
CA LEU A 205 27.07 16.82 4.83
C LEU A 205 26.79 16.35 6.27
N ALA A 206 26.06 15.25 6.43
CA ALA A 206 25.80 14.64 7.73
C ALA A 206 27.05 14.01 8.36
N ASP A 207 27.91 13.38 7.56
CA ASP A 207 29.22 12.86 8.00
C ASP A 207 30.18 14.00 8.39
N ASP A 208 30.22 15.06 7.58
CA ASP A 208 30.98 16.29 7.86
C ASP A 208 30.52 16.96 9.18
N MET A 209 29.23 16.86 9.53
CA MET A 209 28.69 17.33 10.82
C MET A 209 28.94 16.35 11.98
N GLY A 210 28.73 15.05 11.76
CA GLY A 210 28.79 13.99 12.78
C GLY A 210 30.21 13.65 13.26
N THR A 211 31.21 13.87 12.41
CA THR A 211 32.64 13.73 12.75
C THR A 211 33.17 14.84 13.67
N SER A 212 32.38 15.88 13.97
CA SER A 212 32.78 16.95 14.91
C SER A 212 32.54 16.61 16.40
N MET A 213 31.69 15.62 16.73
CA MET A 213 31.28 15.30 18.12
C MET A 213 30.98 13.81 18.33
N ALA A 214 31.87 12.92 17.90
CA ALA A 214 31.71 11.50 18.19
C ALA A 214 31.84 11.21 19.71
N GLU A 215 31.07 10.23 20.19
CA GLU A 215 31.36 9.33 21.35
C GLU A 215 30.70 9.53 22.73
N VAL A 216 29.95 10.58 23.09
CA VAL A 216 29.73 10.83 24.54
C VAL A 216 28.55 10.12 25.26
N LYS A 217 27.45 9.65 24.64
CA LYS A 217 26.30 9.13 25.44
C LYS A 217 25.54 7.95 24.81
N ARG A 218 26.16 6.76 24.74
CA ARG A 218 25.41 5.50 24.61
C ARG A 218 24.90 5.06 25.99
N GLY A 219 23.79 5.67 26.39
CA GLY A 219 22.97 5.20 27.50
C GLY A 219 21.59 4.89 26.96
N ASP A 220 21.38 3.65 26.53
CA ASP A 220 20.07 3.20 26.04
C ASP A 220 19.19 2.69 27.19
N VAL A 221 17.89 2.95 27.05
CA VAL A 221 16.80 2.56 27.96
C VAL A 221 16.06 1.32 27.41
N PRO A 222 15.53 0.40 28.25
CA PRO A 222 14.91 -0.85 27.80
C PRO A 222 13.57 -0.70 27.06
N LYS A 223 13.22 -1.69 26.20
CA LYS A 223 12.13 -1.66 25.20
C LYS A 223 10.80 -2.29 25.68
N SER A 224 9.71 -1.89 25.01
CA SER A 224 8.30 -2.16 25.28
C SER A 224 7.84 -3.63 25.29
N VAL A 225 8.53 -4.54 24.60
CA VAL A 225 8.14 -5.97 24.53
C VAL A 225 8.37 -6.69 25.87
N GLN A 226 9.36 -6.26 26.66
CA GLN A 226 9.67 -6.84 27.97
C GLN A 226 8.70 -6.41 29.08
N CYS A 227 7.97 -5.29 28.92
CA CYS A 227 6.95 -4.87 29.88
C CYS A 227 5.69 -5.76 29.81
N TYR A 228 5.28 -6.15 28.60
CA TYR A 228 4.06 -6.98 28.41
C TYR A 228 4.26 -8.44 28.86
N MET A 229 5.43 -9.04 28.58
CA MET A 229 5.75 -10.41 29.01
C MET A 229 5.77 -10.55 30.55
N ASN A 230 6.28 -9.54 31.25
CA ASN A 230 6.41 -9.56 32.72
C ASN A 230 5.09 -9.24 33.45
N GLU A 231 4.16 -8.50 32.84
CA GLU A 231 2.89 -8.13 33.49
C GLU A 231 1.79 -9.19 33.34
N LYS A 232 1.88 -10.07 32.32
CA LYS A 232 0.79 -10.98 31.95
C LYS A 232 1.12 -12.46 31.93
N ASN A 233 2.39 -12.85 32.12
CA ASN A 233 2.83 -14.25 32.05
C ASN A 233 2.39 -14.95 30.74
N ALA A 234 2.36 -14.21 29.63
CA ALA A 234 1.89 -14.68 28.32
C ALA A 234 3.04 -15.25 27.47
N SER A 235 2.71 -16.16 26.55
CA SER A 235 3.68 -16.68 25.58
C SER A 235 4.08 -15.63 24.54
N GLU A 236 5.25 -15.80 23.91
CA GLU A 236 5.75 -14.89 22.88
C GLU A 236 4.79 -14.75 21.68
N GLU A 237 4.09 -15.82 21.32
CA GLU A 237 3.11 -15.86 20.24
C GLU A 237 1.84 -15.05 20.55
N GLU A 238 1.34 -15.14 21.79
CA GLU A 238 0.23 -14.31 22.27
C GLU A 238 0.62 -12.84 22.35
N ALA A 239 1.87 -12.54 22.75
CA ALA A 239 2.39 -11.18 22.77
C ALA A 239 2.53 -10.58 21.37
N ARG A 240 3.01 -11.34 20.38
CA ARG A 240 3.11 -10.90 18.97
C ARG A 240 1.73 -10.63 18.37
N THR A 241 0.79 -11.52 18.59
CA THR A 241 -0.61 -11.35 18.14
C THR A 241 -1.25 -10.10 18.76
N HIS A 242 -0.99 -9.84 20.04
CA HIS A 242 -1.46 -8.64 20.72
C HIS A 242 -0.82 -7.36 20.17
N VAL A 243 0.50 -7.36 19.93
CA VAL A 243 1.18 -6.20 19.31
C VAL A 243 0.66 -5.93 17.90
N GLN A 244 0.38 -6.98 17.13
CA GLN A 244 -0.22 -6.85 15.81
C GLN A 244 -1.61 -6.20 15.89
N SER A 245 -2.46 -6.61 16.83
CA SER A 245 -3.78 -5.98 17.02
C SER A 245 -3.67 -4.51 17.45
N LEU A 246 -2.70 -4.17 18.31
CA LEU A 246 -2.43 -2.76 18.67
C LEU A 246 -2.02 -1.91 17.47
N ILE A 247 -1.21 -2.47 16.56
CA ILE A 247 -0.85 -1.81 15.30
C ILE A 247 -2.11 -1.54 14.45
N GLU A 248 -3.02 -2.50 14.34
CA GLU A 248 -4.27 -2.31 13.60
C GLU A 248 -5.13 -1.19 14.22
N GLU A 249 -5.27 -1.16 15.55
CA GLU A 249 -6.02 -0.13 16.26
C GLU A 249 -5.41 1.28 16.09
N LYS A 250 -4.08 1.37 16.02
CA LYS A 250 -3.39 2.61 15.68
C LYS A 250 -3.62 3.01 14.22
N TRP A 251 -3.65 2.05 13.30
CA TRP A 251 -4.03 2.31 11.90
C TRP A 251 -5.47 2.80 11.77
N LYS A 252 -6.45 2.24 12.50
CA LYS A 252 -7.85 2.73 12.52
C LYS A 252 -7.93 4.18 12.99
N THR A 253 -7.16 4.52 14.02
CA THR A 253 -7.05 5.89 14.53
C THR A 253 -6.45 6.81 13.46
N MET A 254 -5.34 6.40 12.84
CA MET A 254 -4.68 7.18 11.81
C MET A 254 -5.56 7.35 10.56
N ASN A 255 -6.24 6.31 10.09
CA ASN A 255 -7.20 6.38 8.98
C ASN A 255 -8.28 7.45 9.24
N LYS A 256 -8.80 7.54 10.47
CA LYS A 256 -9.78 8.56 10.86
C LYS A 256 -9.19 9.97 10.79
N GLU A 257 -8.03 10.17 11.41
CA GLU A 257 -7.32 11.47 11.41
C GLU A 257 -6.91 11.91 9.99
N MET A 258 -6.65 10.95 9.09
CA MET A 258 -6.32 11.23 7.69
C MET A 258 -7.53 11.72 6.87
N MET A 259 -8.75 11.28 7.21
CA MET A 259 -9.97 11.69 6.50
C MET A 259 -10.45 13.09 6.89
N ASP A 260 -10.23 13.50 8.15
CA ASP A 260 -10.71 14.78 8.70
C ASP A 260 -9.56 15.60 9.29
N SER A 261 -8.50 15.78 8.48
CA SER A 261 -7.29 16.47 8.92
C SER A 261 -7.33 17.97 8.63
N PRO A 262 -6.92 18.85 9.57
CA PRO A 262 -6.69 20.26 9.28
C PRO A 262 -5.41 20.50 8.47
N PHE A 263 -4.57 19.48 8.27
CA PHE A 263 -3.30 19.56 7.55
C PHE A 263 -3.46 19.26 6.06
N SER A 264 -2.51 19.73 5.24
CA SER A 264 -2.49 19.42 3.82
C SER A 264 -2.41 17.92 3.55
N THR A 265 -3.05 17.45 2.47
CA THR A 265 -3.00 16.05 2.03
C THR A 265 -1.58 15.52 1.86
N CYS A 266 -0.65 16.37 1.42
CA CYS A 266 0.76 16.02 1.29
C CYS A 266 1.41 15.70 2.66
N PHE A 267 1.13 16.50 3.68
CA PHE A 267 1.67 16.27 5.03
C PHE A 267 1.09 15.00 5.65
N VAL A 268 -0.22 14.79 5.51
CA VAL A 268 -0.94 13.59 5.97
C VAL A 268 -0.38 12.33 5.30
N GLU A 269 -0.09 12.39 3.99
CA GLU A 269 0.53 11.30 3.23
C GLU A 269 1.95 10.98 3.74
N VAL A 270 2.75 11.99 4.09
CA VAL A 270 4.08 11.81 4.70
C VAL A 270 3.98 11.10 6.04
N CYS A 271 3.08 11.52 6.94
CA CYS A 271 2.88 10.86 8.23
C CYS A 271 2.49 9.39 8.08
N ALA A 272 1.57 9.08 7.16
CA ALA A 272 1.20 7.69 6.86
C ALA A 272 2.41 6.91 6.31
N ASN A 273 3.16 7.48 5.36
CA ASN A 273 4.34 6.84 4.78
C ASN A 273 5.45 6.55 5.80
N LEU A 274 5.61 7.38 6.84
CA LEU A 274 6.53 7.10 7.94
C LEU A 274 6.12 5.84 8.72
N ALA A 275 4.83 5.69 9.03
CA ALA A 275 4.32 4.49 9.69
C ALA A 275 4.50 3.24 8.82
N ARG A 276 4.21 3.34 7.52
CA ARG A 276 4.43 2.27 6.54
C ARG A 276 5.91 1.87 6.45
N MET A 277 6.82 2.85 6.40
CA MET A 277 8.27 2.61 6.37
C MET A 277 8.77 1.93 7.64
N ALA A 278 8.24 2.33 8.81
CA ALA A 278 8.60 1.68 10.07
C ALA A 278 8.19 0.19 10.07
N GLN A 279 6.99 -0.13 9.59
CA GLN A 279 6.55 -1.54 9.50
C GLN A 279 7.37 -2.36 8.49
N LEU A 280 7.78 -1.77 7.36
CA LEU A 280 8.69 -2.40 6.42
C LEU A 280 10.06 -2.69 7.05
N ILE A 281 10.64 -1.71 7.73
CA ILE A 281 11.99 -1.82 8.31
C ILE A 281 12.07 -2.89 9.41
N TYR A 282 11.00 -3.05 10.19
CA TYR A 282 10.98 -3.95 11.35
C TYR A 282 10.18 -5.24 11.12
N GLN A 283 9.97 -5.64 9.85
CA GLN A 283 9.22 -6.84 9.48
C GLN A 283 9.95 -8.14 9.89
N LYS A 284 9.20 -9.20 10.25
CA LYS A 284 9.69 -10.58 10.48
C LYS A 284 10.91 -10.68 11.42
N ASP A 285 10.81 -10.11 12.61
CA ASP A 285 11.86 -10.13 13.66
C ASP A 285 13.21 -9.57 13.23
N SER A 286 13.23 -8.81 12.13
CA SER A 286 14.42 -8.18 11.62
C SER A 286 14.54 -6.78 12.23
N ASP A 287 15.65 -6.52 12.92
CA ASP A 287 16.16 -5.17 13.06
C ASP A 287 16.73 -4.71 11.71
N GLY A 288 15.84 -4.31 10.79
CA GLY A 288 16.24 -3.90 9.44
C GLY A 288 17.15 -2.67 9.42
N PHE A 289 17.18 -1.89 10.50
CA PHE A 289 18.02 -0.71 10.68
C PHE A 289 19.40 -1.07 11.26
N GLY A 290 19.45 -1.98 12.25
CA GLY A 290 20.69 -2.39 12.92
C GLY A 290 21.45 -3.55 12.27
N MET A 291 20.78 -4.47 11.54
CA MET A 291 21.40 -5.64 10.92
C MET A 291 21.74 -5.42 9.44
N GLN A 292 23.04 -5.36 9.11
CA GLN A 292 23.57 -5.12 7.76
C GLN A 292 23.12 -6.12 6.67
N HIS A 293 22.60 -7.30 7.06
CA HIS A 293 22.17 -8.37 6.15
C HIS A 293 20.67 -8.66 6.15
N SER A 294 19.85 -7.76 6.71
CA SER A 294 18.39 -7.89 6.70
C SER A 294 17.80 -7.96 5.28
N VAL A 295 16.63 -8.59 5.15
CA VAL A 295 15.83 -8.59 3.90
C VAL A 295 15.57 -7.15 3.45
N VAL A 296 15.31 -6.25 4.40
CA VAL A 296 15.14 -4.82 4.17
C VAL A 296 16.39 -4.17 3.56
N ASN A 297 17.60 -4.51 4.03
CA ASN A 297 18.83 -4.03 3.42
C ASN A 297 18.99 -4.49 1.96
N LYS A 298 18.57 -5.71 1.63
CA LYS A 298 18.56 -6.19 0.23
C LYS A 298 17.54 -5.42 -0.62
N GLN A 299 16.33 -5.19 -0.10
CA GLN A 299 15.30 -4.40 -0.79
C GLN A 299 15.75 -2.95 -1.01
N LEU A 300 16.30 -2.29 0.01
CA LEU A 300 16.85 -0.94 -0.11
C LEU A 300 18.02 -0.88 -1.06
N ARG A 301 18.92 -1.88 -1.05
CA ARG A 301 20.04 -1.95 -1.99
C ARG A 301 19.56 -2.07 -3.42
N SER A 302 18.60 -2.97 -3.68
CA SER A 302 18.02 -3.09 -5.02
C SER A 302 17.33 -1.80 -5.42
N LEU A 303 16.49 -1.22 -4.56
CA LEU A 303 15.76 0.00 -4.86
C LEU A 303 16.68 1.19 -5.15
N LEU A 304 17.78 1.33 -4.41
CA LEU A 304 18.65 2.51 -4.51
C LEU A 304 19.77 2.33 -5.53
N PHE A 305 20.38 1.15 -5.62
CA PHE A 305 21.65 0.98 -6.35
C PHE A 305 21.54 0.09 -7.60
N GLU A 306 20.43 -0.62 -7.79
CA GLU A 306 20.23 -1.44 -8.98
C GLU A 306 19.17 -0.77 -9.88
N PRO A 307 19.53 -0.24 -11.05
CA PRO A 307 18.55 0.24 -12.02
C PRO A 307 17.58 -0.86 -12.42
N TYR A 308 16.34 -0.47 -12.72
CA TYR A 308 15.34 -1.40 -13.24
C TYR A 308 15.51 -1.58 -14.76
N GLU A 309 15.52 -2.83 -15.23
CA GLU A 309 15.70 -3.22 -16.65
C GLU A 309 14.37 -3.30 -17.44
#